data_AF-A0A9R0S0V5-F1
#
_entry.id   AF-A0A9R0S0V5-F1
#
_cell.length_a   1.000
_cell.length_b   1.000
_cell.length_c   1.000
_cell.angle_alpha   90.00
_cell.angle_beta   90.00
_cell.angle_gamma   90.00
#
_symmetry.space_group_name_H-M   'P 1'
#
loop_
_entity.id
_entity.type
_entity.pdbx_description
1 polymer ?
#
loop_
_entity_poly.entity_id
_entity_poly.type
_entity_poly.pdbx_seq_one_letter_code
_entity_poly.pdbx_strand_id
1 'polypeptide(L)'
;MSTGFSAEIFAQKLSKLNIAQQSIETLSHWCIFHHRCCQEVVDIWNKDFHSAPQERKISLLYLANDIMQNSKKDGMRYIHEFLKVIAAALDDLFTNGDDFGRNVVKRLVDIWEDRKLFGTQGQLLKEEYTRKFKELKSKKPGGELVEKVISSYKHMLRAPVDEAKLMRECNSALSFVDNLNKEYGNSYLGSSNGYSFVEELKEQHSILRNTIEQFKMSESLRATLVSDLKEALHEQEFKTELVRHQLRQLRSDIGKLMTSARSSE
;
A
#
# COMPACT_ATOMS: atom_id res chain seq x y z
N MET A 1 -42.35 33.40 -6.04
CA MET A 1 -42.42 32.37 -7.11
C MET A 1 -41.56 31.20 -6.66
N SER A 2 -42.12 30.01 -6.47
CA SER A 2 -41.33 28.83 -6.12
C SER A 2 -40.64 28.33 -7.39
N THR A 3 -39.37 28.68 -7.58
CA THR A 3 -38.56 28.07 -8.63
C THR A 3 -38.38 26.60 -8.26
N GLY A 4 -38.89 25.69 -9.09
CA GLY A 4 -38.74 24.24 -8.86
C GLY A 4 -37.27 23.81 -8.86
N PHE A 5 -37.00 22.66 -8.23
CA PHE A 5 -35.69 22.02 -8.35
C PHE A 5 -35.43 21.65 -9.82
N SER A 6 -34.18 21.82 -10.27
CA SER A 6 -33.72 21.41 -11.59
C SER A 6 -32.35 20.76 -11.47
N ALA A 7 -32.24 19.51 -11.94
CA ALA A 7 -31.00 18.75 -11.98
C ALA A 7 -29.88 19.48 -12.74
N GLU A 8 -30.22 20.14 -13.85
CA GLU A 8 -29.27 20.89 -14.66
C GLU A 8 -28.72 22.10 -13.91
N ILE A 9 -29.58 22.85 -13.22
CA ILE A 9 -29.17 23.98 -12.38
C ILE A 9 -28.26 23.50 -11.25
N PHE A 10 -28.57 22.36 -10.63
CA PHE A 10 -27.73 21.80 -9.59
C PHE A 10 -26.34 21.39 -10.13
N ALA A 11 -26.29 20.69 -11.26
CA ALA A 11 -25.03 20.32 -11.91
C ALA A 11 -24.17 21.54 -12.26
N GLN A 12 -24.79 22.62 -12.78
CA GLN A 12 -24.09 23.88 -13.05
C GLN A 12 -23.59 24.58 -11.78
N LYS A 13 -24.31 24.48 -10.67
CA LYS A 13 -23.86 24.99 -9.37
C LYS A 13 -22.69 24.16 -8.84
N LEU A 14 -22.77 22.82 -8.94
CA LEU A 14 -21.69 21.91 -8.56
C LEU A 14 -20.41 22.17 -9.36
N SER A 15 -20.50 22.43 -10.67
CA SER A 15 -19.32 22.71 -11.50
C SER A 15 -18.56 23.98 -11.08
N LYS A 16 -19.22 24.90 -10.36
CA LYS A 16 -18.63 26.15 -9.83
C LYS A 16 -18.24 26.06 -8.35
N LEU A 17 -18.50 24.92 -7.71
CA LEU A 17 -18.18 24.69 -6.31
C LEU A 17 -16.66 24.76 -6.09
N ASN A 18 -16.27 25.36 -4.98
CA ASN A 18 -14.89 25.42 -4.53
C ASN A 18 -14.84 25.29 -3.00
N ILE A 19 -13.63 25.25 -2.43
CA ILE A 19 -13.41 25.04 -1.00
C ILE A 19 -13.77 26.24 -0.11
N ALA A 20 -14.09 27.40 -0.68
CA ALA A 20 -14.42 28.58 0.12
C ALA A 20 -15.76 28.36 0.84
N GLN A 21 -15.80 28.72 2.13
CA GLN A 21 -16.96 28.50 3.00
C GLN A 21 -18.25 29.08 2.42
N GLN A 22 -18.22 30.31 1.89
CA GLN A 22 -19.39 30.94 1.27
C GLN A 22 -19.91 30.16 0.05
N SER A 23 -19.02 29.55 -0.74
CA SER A 23 -19.40 28.74 -1.91
C SER A 23 -20.15 27.48 -1.47
N ILE A 24 -19.61 26.80 -0.46
CA ILE A 24 -20.20 25.59 0.14
C ILE A 24 -21.55 25.91 0.79
N GLU A 25 -21.61 26.90 1.67
CA GLU A 25 -22.82 27.26 2.41
C GLU A 25 -23.93 27.72 1.46
N THR A 26 -23.61 28.54 0.45
CA THR A 26 -24.62 29.03 -0.51
C THR A 26 -25.27 27.87 -1.27
N LEU A 27 -24.46 26.90 -1.72
CA LEU A 27 -24.99 25.73 -2.42
C LEU A 27 -25.72 24.78 -1.46
N SER A 28 -25.19 24.58 -0.26
CA SER A 28 -25.81 23.77 0.79
C SER A 28 -27.21 24.28 1.15
N HIS A 29 -27.37 25.58 1.38
CA HIS A 29 -28.68 26.19 1.65
C HIS A 29 -29.67 25.98 0.50
N TRP A 30 -29.20 26.07 -0.75
CA TRP A 30 -30.04 25.79 -1.91
C TRP A 30 -30.51 24.33 -1.94
N CYS A 31 -29.62 23.37 -1.66
CA CYS A 31 -29.98 21.95 -1.54
C CYS A 31 -30.98 21.70 -0.41
N ILE A 32 -30.78 22.31 0.77
CA ILE A 32 -31.66 22.16 1.94
C ILE A 32 -33.05 22.77 1.66
N PHE A 33 -33.10 23.92 0.99
CA PHE A 33 -34.36 24.49 0.54
C PHE A 33 -35.14 23.52 -0.35
N HIS A 34 -34.44 22.77 -1.21
CA HIS A 34 -35.00 21.71 -2.05
C HIS A 34 -34.93 20.30 -1.41
N HIS A 35 -35.00 20.17 -0.08
CA HIS A 35 -34.88 18.88 0.64
C HIS A 35 -35.83 17.78 0.16
N ARG A 36 -36.96 18.12 -0.49
CA ARG A 36 -37.87 17.12 -1.06
C ARG A 36 -37.22 16.27 -2.15
N CYS A 37 -36.23 16.83 -2.84
CA CYS A 37 -35.45 16.23 -3.92
C CYS A 37 -34.11 15.65 -3.44
N CYS A 38 -33.98 15.31 -2.15
CA CYS A 38 -32.71 14.89 -1.55
C CYS A 38 -32.05 13.70 -2.26
N GLN A 39 -32.83 12.72 -2.72
CA GLN A 39 -32.31 11.56 -3.45
C GLN A 39 -31.63 11.99 -4.76
N GLU A 40 -32.33 12.80 -5.56
CA GLU A 40 -31.81 13.31 -6.83
C GLU A 40 -30.55 14.19 -6.64
N VAL A 41 -30.53 15.00 -5.59
CA VAL A 41 -29.34 15.78 -5.19
C VAL A 41 -28.15 14.86 -4.89
N VAL A 42 -28.36 13.80 -4.09
CA VAL A 42 -27.29 12.86 -3.76
C VAL A 42 -26.83 12.07 -4.98
N ASP A 43 -27.74 11.66 -5.87
CA ASP A 43 -27.41 10.92 -7.09
C ASP A 43 -26.53 11.77 -8.03
N ILE A 44 -26.89 13.04 -8.24
CA ILE A 44 -26.11 13.97 -9.07
C ILE A 44 -24.74 14.26 -8.43
N TRP A 45 -24.72 14.51 -7.11
CA TRP A 45 -23.48 14.70 -6.37
C TRP A 45 -22.56 13.47 -6.50
N ASN A 46 -23.12 12.27 -6.37
CA ASN A 46 -22.36 11.03 -6.42
C ASN A 46 -21.74 10.80 -7.81
N LYS A 47 -22.51 11.07 -8.86
CA LYS A 47 -22.02 11.01 -10.26
C LYS A 47 -20.89 12.01 -10.50
N ASP A 48 -21.05 13.24 -10.03
CA ASP A 48 -20.05 14.30 -10.18
C ASP A 48 -18.78 13.98 -9.37
N PHE A 49 -18.91 13.47 -8.14
CA PHE A 49 -17.78 13.06 -7.30
C PHE A 49 -16.87 12.03 -7.98
N HIS A 50 -17.46 10.98 -8.56
CA HIS A 50 -16.70 9.93 -9.24
C HIS A 50 -16.06 10.39 -10.55
N SER A 51 -16.60 11.45 -11.17
CA SER A 51 -16.06 12.03 -12.41
C SER A 51 -15.08 13.18 -12.15
N ALA A 52 -15.02 13.69 -10.92
CA ALA A 52 -14.23 14.86 -10.57
C ALA A 52 -12.74 14.52 -10.35
N PRO A 53 -11.82 15.48 -10.64
CA PRO A 53 -10.42 15.35 -10.27
C PRO A 53 -10.23 15.41 -8.74
N GLN A 54 -9.11 14.89 -8.25
CA GLN A 54 -8.87 14.64 -6.83
C GLN A 54 -8.97 15.90 -5.96
N GLU A 55 -8.51 17.03 -6.47
CA GLU A 55 -8.51 18.32 -5.78
C GLU A 55 -9.94 18.83 -5.54
N ARG A 56 -10.87 18.50 -6.44
CA ARG A 56 -12.27 18.94 -6.36
C ARG A 56 -13.10 18.05 -5.44
N LYS A 57 -12.74 16.76 -5.28
CA LYS A 57 -13.44 15.82 -4.38
C LYS A 57 -13.56 16.31 -2.94
N ILE A 58 -12.56 17.05 -2.47
CA ILE A 58 -12.57 17.67 -1.13
C ILE A 58 -13.71 18.70 -0.99
N SER A 59 -13.88 19.59 -1.97
CA SER A 59 -14.98 20.56 -1.95
C SER A 59 -16.36 19.90 -1.97
N LEU A 60 -16.50 18.80 -2.72
CA LEU A 60 -17.72 18.01 -2.79
C LEU A 60 -18.03 17.32 -1.45
N LEU A 61 -17.03 16.78 -0.76
CA LEU A 61 -17.21 16.21 0.58
C LEU A 61 -17.54 17.27 1.63
N TYR A 62 -16.99 18.47 1.53
CA TYR A 62 -17.40 19.57 2.40
C TYR A 62 -18.83 20.02 2.16
N LEU A 63 -19.29 20.04 0.91
CA LEU A 63 -20.70 20.26 0.60
C LEU A 63 -21.60 19.19 1.20
N ALA A 64 -21.28 17.90 0.98
CA ALA A 64 -22.06 16.80 1.55
C ALA A 64 -22.12 16.90 3.08
N ASN A 65 -20.98 17.18 3.71
CA ASN A 65 -20.88 17.40 5.14
C ASN A 65 -21.79 18.54 5.63
N ASP A 66 -21.77 19.69 4.95
CA ASP A 66 -22.56 20.85 5.36
C ASP A 66 -24.06 20.58 5.20
N ILE A 67 -24.48 19.97 4.08
CA ILE A 67 -25.87 19.57 3.85
C ILE A 67 -26.34 18.64 4.96
N MET A 68 -25.61 17.56 5.25
CA MET A 68 -26.00 16.59 6.27
C MET A 68 -26.10 17.21 7.67
N GLN A 69 -25.21 18.14 8.00
CA GLN A 69 -25.22 18.80 9.31
C GLN A 69 -26.41 19.75 9.47
N ASN A 70 -26.71 20.52 8.43
CA ASN A 70 -27.72 21.56 8.48
C ASN A 70 -29.13 21.07 8.15
N SER A 71 -29.28 19.92 7.50
CA SER A 71 -30.59 19.32 7.17
C SER A 71 -31.18 18.42 8.26
N LYS A 72 -30.57 18.33 9.45
CA LYS A 72 -31.03 17.41 10.52
C LYS A 72 -32.48 17.65 10.92
N LYS A 73 -32.91 18.91 10.92
CA LYS A 73 -34.27 19.32 11.31
C LYS A 73 -35.33 18.92 10.29
N ASP A 74 -34.93 18.54 9.07
CA ASP A 74 -35.82 18.22 7.94
C ASP A 74 -36.04 16.70 7.78
N GLY A 75 -35.98 15.95 8.89
CA GLY A 75 -36.33 14.52 8.93
C GLY A 75 -35.21 13.56 8.51
N MET A 76 -33.94 13.96 8.65
CA MET A 76 -32.76 13.10 8.41
C MET A 76 -32.66 12.51 7.00
N ARG A 77 -33.46 12.97 6.03
CA ARG A 77 -33.54 12.36 4.69
C ARG A 77 -32.22 12.39 3.94
N TYR A 78 -31.55 13.55 3.93
CA TYR A 78 -30.21 13.68 3.34
C TYR A 78 -29.19 12.74 3.98
N ILE A 79 -29.24 12.58 5.31
CA ILE A 79 -28.32 11.70 6.04
C ILE A 79 -28.50 10.25 5.57
N HIS A 80 -29.74 9.78 5.41
CA HIS A 80 -30.01 8.43 4.90
C HIS A 80 -29.56 8.24 3.44
N GLU A 81 -29.76 9.24 2.58
CA GLU A 81 -29.32 9.16 1.18
C GLU A 81 -27.80 9.19 1.06
N PHE A 82 -27.12 10.11 1.76
CA PHE A 82 -25.65 10.17 1.75
C PHE A 82 -25.02 8.93 2.34
N LEU A 83 -25.61 8.31 3.38
CA LEU A 83 -25.07 7.09 3.98
C LEU A 83 -24.88 5.95 2.97
N LYS A 84 -25.71 5.89 1.91
CA LYS A 84 -25.61 4.88 0.85
C LYS A 84 -24.36 5.03 -0.02
N VAL A 85 -23.81 6.24 -0.11
CA VAL A 85 -22.73 6.57 -1.07
C VAL A 85 -21.45 7.10 -0.41
N ILE A 86 -21.53 7.62 0.82
CA ILE A 86 -20.43 8.37 1.44
C ILE A 86 -19.22 7.50 1.76
N ALA A 87 -19.43 6.22 2.10
CA ALA A 87 -18.33 5.30 2.41
C ALA A 87 -17.42 5.10 1.19
N ALA A 88 -18.00 4.88 0.00
CA ALA A 88 -17.26 4.75 -1.25
C ALA A 88 -16.50 6.04 -1.61
N ALA A 89 -17.13 7.21 -1.40
CA ALA A 89 -16.50 8.50 -1.66
C ALA A 89 -15.32 8.78 -0.73
N LEU A 90 -15.45 8.44 0.56
CA LEU A 90 -14.35 8.55 1.52
C LEU A 90 -13.21 7.57 1.19
N ASP A 91 -13.53 6.35 0.74
CA ASP A 91 -12.52 5.34 0.40
C ASP A 91 -11.71 5.73 -0.83
N ASP A 92 -12.36 6.28 -1.84
CA ASP A 92 -11.68 6.84 -3.01
C ASP A 92 -10.73 7.97 -2.59
N LEU A 93 -11.19 8.95 -1.79
CA LEU A 93 -10.33 10.05 -1.34
C LEU A 93 -9.19 9.55 -0.45
N PHE A 94 -9.45 8.56 0.42
CA PHE A 94 -8.44 8.00 1.32
C PHE A 94 -7.34 7.24 0.56
N THR A 95 -7.74 6.46 -0.45
CA THR A 95 -6.85 5.58 -1.22
C THR A 95 -6.08 6.35 -2.29
N ASN A 96 -6.76 7.22 -3.03
CA ASN A 96 -6.19 7.93 -4.18
C ASN A 96 -5.71 9.35 -3.83
N GLY A 97 -6.03 9.86 -2.63
CA GLY A 97 -5.67 11.21 -2.20
C GLY A 97 -4.24 11.33 -1.65
N ASP A 98 -3.83 12.56 -1.44
CA ASP A 98 -2.61 12.90 -0.72
C ASP A 98 -2.85 12.89 0.81
N ASP A 99 -1.81 13.26 1.59
CA ASP A 99 -1.94 13.33 3.05
C ASP A 99 -2.99 14.34 3.50
N PHE A 100 -3.18 15.42 2.74
CA PHE A 100 -4.21 16.41 3.02
C PHE A 100 -5.61 15.79 2.86
N GLY A 101 -5.90 15.14 1.74
CA GLY A 101 -7.16 14.44 1.48
C GLY A 101 -7.46 13.37 2.52
N ARG A 102 -6.46 12.57 2.92
CA ARG A 102 -6.60 11.63 4.04
C ARG A 102 -6.98 12.34 5.33
N ASN A 103 -6.24 13.38 5.72
CA ASN A 103 -6.57 14.12 6.95
C ASN A 103 -7.98 14.74 6.92
N VAL A 104 -8.48 15.13 5.74
CA VAL A 104 -9.87 15.54 5.57
C VAL A 104 -10.83 14.39 5.88
N VAL A 105 -10.62 13.19 5.33
CA VAL A 105 -11.42 12.00 5.64
C VAL A 105 -11.47 11.76 7.15
N LYS A 106 -10.31 11.76 7.81
CA LYS A 106 -10.24 11.59 9.27
C LYS A 106 -11.09 12.60 10.01
N ARG A 107 -10.90 13.89 9.69
CA ARG A 107 -11.61 15.00 10.34
C ARG A 107 -13.12 14.89 10.14
N LEU A 108 -13.58 14.56 8.93
CA LEU A 108 -15.01 14.43 8.65
C LEU A 108 -15.64 13.30 9.46
N VAL A 109 -14.99 12.13 9.49
CA VAL A 109 -15.47 10.98 10.25
C VAL A 109 -15.51 11.28 11.75
N ASP A 110 -14.49 11.94 12.31
CA ASP A 110 -14.47 12.39 13.70
C ASP A 110 -15.65 13.34 13.99
N ILE A 111 -15.89 14.33 13.13
CA ILE A 111 -17.02 15.27 13.26
C ILE A 111 -18.37 14.53 13.21
N TRP A 112 -18.51 13.53 12.34
CA TRP A 112 -19.76 12.81 12.17
C TRP A 112 -20.10 11.90 13.35
N GLU A 113 -19.08 11.30 13.96
CA GLU A 113 -19.24 10.57 15.21
C GLU A 113 -19.58 11.51 16.37
N ASP A 114 -18.81 12.60 16.57
CA ASP A 114 -19.02 13.57 17.66
C ASP A 114 -20.43 14.17 17.62
N ARG A 115 -20.92 14.50 16.42
CA ARG A 115 -22.26 15.06 16.20
C ARG A 115 -23.36 14.00 16.11
N LYS A 116 -23.03 12.71 16.28
CA LYS A 116 -23.93 11.57 16.17
C LYS A 116 -24.79 11.62 14.90
N LEU A 117 -24.18 12.00 13.77
CA LEU A 117 -24.87 12.17 12.48
C LEU A 117 -25.42 10.84 11.96
N PHE A 118 -24.64 9.78 12.06
CA PHE A 118 -24.98 8.43 11.58
C PHE A 118 -25.26 7.42 12.70
N GLY A 119 -25.29 7.85 13.97
CA GLY A 119 -25.44 6.94 15.11
C GLY A 119 -24.37 5.84 15.12
N THR A 120 -24.80 4.58 15.26
CA THR A 120 -23.91 3.40 15.28
C THR A 120 -23.08 3.23 14.00
N GLN A 121 -23.64 3.59 12.84
CA GLN A 121 -22.92 3.52 11.56
C GLN A 121 -21.73 4.51 11.54
N GLY A 122 -21.86 5.66 12.19
CA GLY A 122 -20.78 6.64 12.30
C GLY A 122 -19.62 6.13 13.15
N GLN A 123 -19.91 5.41 14.22
CA GLN A 123 -18.89 4.78 15.06
C GLN A 123 -18.13 3.69 14.29
N LEU A 124 -18.85 2.81 13.58
CA LEU A 124 -18.24 1.76 12.75
C LEU A 124 -17.32 2.38 11.68
N LEU A 125 -17.77 3.46 11.04
CA LEU A 125 -16.96 4.20 10.07
C LEU A 125 -15.68 4.76 10.70
N LYS A 126 -15.76 5.34 11.90
CA LYS A 126 -14.58 5.83 12.63
C LYS A 126 -13.59 4.73 12.97
N GLU A 127 -14.09 3.60 13.47
CA GLU A 127 -13.26 2.45 13.81
C GLU A 127 -12.52 1.91 12.57
N GLU A 128 -13.22 1.84 11.43
CA GLU A 128 -12.66 1.44 10.15
C GLU A 128 -11.54 2.38 9.68
N TYR A 129 -11.81 3.69 9.58
CA TYR A 129 -10.79 4.63 9.12
C TYR A 129 -9.65 4.76 10.13
N THR A 130 -9.89 4.65 11.43
CA THR A 130 -8.83 4.61 12.44
C THR A 130 -7.90 3.43 12.20
N ARG A 131 -8.44 2.26 11.84
CA ARG A 131 -7.65 1.07 11.47
C ARG A 131 -6.85 1.32 10.18
N LYS A 132 -7.50 1.80 9.12
CA LYS A 132 -6.85 2.16 7.84
C LYS A 132 -5.71 3.17 8.04
N PHE A 133 -5.89 4.17 8.91
CA PHE A 133 -4.83 5.12 9.29
C PHE A 133 -3.69 4.49 10.07
N LYS A 134 -3.96 3.55 10.97
CA LYS A 134 -2.92 2.78 11.67
C LYS A 134 -2.12 1.93 10.69
N GLU A 135 -2.79 1.26 9.76
CA GLU A 135 -2.16 0.46 8.71
C GLU A 135 -1.29 1.32 7.77
N LEU A 136 -1.76 2.51 7.42
CA LEU A 136 -0.98 3.46 6.62
C LEU A 136 0.26 3.98 7.38
N LYS A 137 0.14 4.17 8.71
CA LYS A 137 1.27 4.60 9.56
C LYS A 137 2.23 3.47 9.93
N SER A 138 1.74 2.23 10.05
CA SER A 138 2.57 1.04 10.23
C SER A 138 3.30 0.67 8.93
N LYS A 139 2.70 0.98 7.78
CA LYS A 139 3.38 1.11 6.49
C LYS A 139 4.28 2.36 6.45
N LYS A 140 5.20 2.52 7.40
CA LYS A 140 6.43 3.30 7.16
C LYS A 140 7.38 2.36 6.42
N PRO A 141 7.49 2.45 5.10
CA PRO A 141 8.06 1.36 4.33
C PRO A 141 9.60 1.29 4.47
N GLY A 142 10.23 2.36 4.96
CA GLY A 142 11.68 2.36 5.24
C GLY A 142 12.11 1.67 6.54
N GLY A 143 11.21 1.40 7.50
CA GLY A 143 11.58 0.75 8.77
C GLY A 143 11.42 -0.77 8.70
N GLU A 144 10.31 -1.22 8.13
CA GLU A 144 9.97 -2.64 8.02
C GLU A 144 10.90 -3.40 7.06
N LEU A 145 11.22 -2.81 5.91
CA LEU A 145 12.15 -3.42 4.95
C LEU A 145 13.59 -3.47 5.48
N VAL A 146 14.02 -2.46 6.24
CA VAL A 146 15.34 -2.47 6.89
C VAL A 146 15.41 -3.58 7.94
N GLU A 147 14.38 -3.73 8.78
CA GLU A 147 14.33 -4.83 9.76
C GLU A 147 14.28 -6.21 9.09
N LYS A 148 13.56 -6.34 7.97
CA LYS A 148 13.52 -7.57 7.16
C LYS A 148 14.91 -7.93 6.62
N VAL A 149 15.62 -6.97 6.02
CA VAL A 149 17.01 -7.15 5.55
C VAL A 149 17.93 -7.52 6.71
N ILE A 150 17.85 -6.83 7.85
CA ILE A 150 18.65 -7.11 9.04
C ILE A 150 18.37 -8.53 9.55
N SER A 151 17.12 -8.96 9.59
CA SER A 151 16.72 -10.30 10.02
C SER A 151 17.30 -11.37 9.09
N SER A 152 17.07 -11.25 7.78
CA SER A 152 17.58 -12.19 6.77
C SER A 152 19.11 -12.28 6.78
N TYR A 153 19.80 -11.16 6.97
CA TYR A 153 21.25 -11.13 7.10
C TYR A 153 21.73 -11.82 8.39
N LYS A 154 21.06 -11.58 9.53
CA LYS A 154 21.35 -12.27 10.80
C LYS A 154 21.12 -13.78 10.69
N HIS A 155 20.09 -14.23 10.00
CA HIS A 155 19.82 -15.65 9.77
C HIS A 155 20.93 -16.30 8.93
N MET A 156 21.38 -15.63 7.87
CA MET A 156 22.54 -16.07 7.08
C MET A 156 23.82 -16.16 7.93
N LEU A 157 24.07 -15.18 8.82
CA LEU A 157 25.24 -15.20 9.70
C LEU A 157 25.20 -16.28 10.80
N ARG A 158 24.00 -16.68 11.26
CA ARG A 158 23.83 -17.71 12.31
C ARG A 158 23.98 -19.14 11.80
N ALA A 159 23.86 -19.36 10.50
CA ALA A 159 24.10 -20.64 9.85
C ALA A 159 25.28 -20.53 8.86
N PRO A 160 26.51 -20.24 9.33
CA PRO A 160 27.65 -20.13 8.46
C PRO A 160 27.98 -21.51 7.91
N VAL A 161 27.71 -21.71 6.63
CA VAL A 161 28.16 -22.89 5.90
C VAL A 161 29.58 -22.60 5.40
N ASP A 162 30.56 -23.37 5.87
CA ASP A 162 31.91 -23.34 5.31
C ASP A 162 31.89 -24.08 3.97
N GLU A 163 31.56 -23.33 2.92
CA GLU A 163 31.43 -23.85 1.55
C GLU A 163 32.73 -24.42 1.03
N ALA A 164 33.87 -23.88 1.44
CA ALA A 164 35.18 -24.39 1.07
C ALA A 164 35.47 -25.74 1.73
N LYS A 165 35.04 -25.93 2.99
CA LYS A 165 35.06 -27.24 3.65
C LYS A 165 34.10 -28.22 2.98
N LEU A 166 32.85 -27.83 2.73
CA LEU A 166 31.87 -28.69 2.05
C LEU A 166 32.32 -29.13 0.67
N MET A 167 32.91 -28.23 -0.12
CA MET A 167 33.46 -28.58 -1.44
C MET A 167 34.61 -29.59 -1.32
N ARG A 168 35.48 -29.45 -0.31
CA ARG A 168 36.55 -30.43 -0.06
C ARG A 168 35.98 -31.80 0.34
N GLU A 169 34.97 -31.84 1.21
CA GLU A 169 34.31 -33.08 1.60
C GLU A 169 33.62 -33.77 0.41
N CYS A 170 32.91 -32.99 -0.41
CA CYS A 170 32.27 -33.49 -1.64
C CYS A 170 33.29 -34.08 -2.62
N ASN A 171 34.38 -33.35 -2.89
CA ASN A 171 35.44 -33.80 -3.80
C ASN A 171 36.14 -35.05 -3.28
N SER A 172 36.36 -35.14 -1.97
CA SER A 172 36.95 -36.32 -1.33
C SER A 172 36.05 -37.54 -1.47
N ALA A 173 34.74 -37.38 -1.23
CA ALA A 173 33.76 -38.45 -1.36
C ALA A 173 33.62 -38.94 -2.80
N LEU A 174 33.57 -38.02 -3.77
CA LEU A 174 33.53 -38.36 -5.20
C LEU A 174 34.80 -39.11 -5.65
N SER A 175 35.98 -38.62 -5.28
CA SER A 175 37.25 -39.28 -5.58
C SER A 175 37.30 -40.70 -4.99
N PHE A 176 36.79 -40.89 -3.77
CA PHE A 176 36.71 -42.19 -3.13
C PHE A 176 35.78 -43.14 -3.88
N VAL A 177 34.58 -42.70 -4.26
CA VAL A 177 33.63 -43.51 -5.05
C VAL A 177 34.23 -43.88 -6.40
N ASP A 178 34.90 -42.96 -7.09
CA ASP A 178 35.58 -43.23 -8.36
C ASP A 178 36.70 -44.28 -8.21
N ASN A 179 37.47 -44.21 -7.13
CA ASN A 179 38.52 -45.19 -6.84
C ASN A 179 37.96 -46.57 -6.52
N LEU A 180 36.93 -46.63 -5.66
CA LEU A 180 36.19 -47.87 -5.37
C LEU A 180 35.64 -48.52 -6.65
N ASN A 181 35.08 -47.71 -7.55
CA ASN A 181 34.51 -48.21 -8.80
C ASN A 181 35.59 -48.78 -9.73
N LYS A 182 36.79 -48.17 -9.77
CA LYS A 182 37.95 -48.67 -10.54
C LYS A 182 38.53 -49.97 -9.98
N GLU A 183 38.63 -50.09 -8.65
CA GLU A 183 39.15 -51.30 -7.99
C GLU A 183 38.23 -52.51 -8.23
N TYR A 184 36.91 -52.32 -8.16
CA TYR A 184 35.96 -53.40 -8.38
C TYR A 184 35.65 -53.66 -9.86
N GLY A 185 35.75 -52.65 -10.74
CA GLY A 185 35.56 -52.83 -12.19
C GLY A 185 36.64 -53.70 -12.85
N ASN A 186 37.82 -53.82 -12.24
CA ASN A 186 38.94 -54.65 -12.73
C ASN A 186 39.02 -56.05 -12.08
N SER A 187 38.18 -56.35 -11.08
CA SER A 187 38.30 -57.56 -10.27
C SER A 187 37.24 -58.60 -10.66
N TYR A 188 37.66 -59.70 -11.32
CA TYR A 188 36.78 -60.85 -11.60
C TYR A 188 36.25 -61.45 -10.28
N LEU A 189 34.92 -61.44 -10.13
CA LEU A 189 34.17 -61.81 -8.93
C LEU A 189 34.70 -63.08 -8.24
N GLY A 190 35.12 -62.92 -6.99
CA GLY A 190 35.45 -64.03 -6.09
C GLY A 190 35.50 -63.62 -4.63
N SER A 191 34.37 -63.77 -3.94
CA SER A 191 34.25 -63.98 -2.48
C SER A 191 34.47 -62.81 -1.50
N SER A 192 33.65 -62.85 -0.43
CA SER A 192 33.72 -62.16 0.88
C SER A 192 33.67 -60.62 0.97
N ASN A 193 34.13 -59.84 -0.01
CA ASN A 193 34.33 -58.39 0.20
C ASN A 193 33.18 -57.47 -0.24
N GLY A 194 32.14 -58.00 -0.91
CA GLY A 194 31.02 -57.20 -1.42
C GLY A 194 30.19 -56.49 -0.34
N TYR A 195 30.15 -57.05 0.88
CA TYR A 195 29.46 -56.39 2.01
C TYR A 195 30.18 -55.12 2.47
N SER A 196 31.52 -55.14 2.55
CA SER A 196 32.35 -53.97 2.90
C SER A 196 32.16 -52.84 1.88
N PHE A 197 32.19 -53.19 0.59
CA PHE A 197 31.98 -52.24 -0.50
C PHE A 197 30.62 -51.52 -0.42
N VAL A 198 29.55 -52.28 -0.15
CA VAL A 198 28.20 -51.71 -0.05
C VAL A 198 28.09 -50.76 1.14
N GLU A 199 28.72 -51.08 2.28
CA GLU A 199 28.73 -50.20 3.45
C GLU A 199 29.55 -48.92 3.21
N GLU A 200 30.74 -49.01 2.60
CA GLU A 200 31.57 -47.85 2.26
C GLU A 200 30.89 -46.93 1.22
N LEU A 201 30.22 -47.51 0.23
CA LEU A 201 29.47 -46.75 -0.77
C LEU A 201 28.25 -46.06 -0.16
N LYS A 202 27.55 -46.71 0.78
CA LYS A 202 26.47 -46.08 1.56
C LYS A 202 26.99 -44.91 2.39
N GLU A 203 28.16 -45.04 3.00
CA GLU A 203 28.79 -43.96 3.78
C GLU A 203 29.08 -42.75 2.90
N GLN A 204 29.71 -42.93 1.74
CA GLN A 204 29.97 -41.83 0.82
C GLN A 204 28.68 -41.19 0.28
N HIS A 205 27.66 -42.00 -0.03
CA HIS A 205 26.35 -41.47 -0.41
C HIS A 205 25.71 -40.63 0.69
N SER A 206 25.88 -41.01 1.96
CA SER A 206 25.40 -40.25 3.11
C SER A 206 26.11 -38.89 3.21
N ILE A 207 27.44 -38.88 3.06
CA ILE A 207 28.25 -37.66 3.05
C ILE A 207 27.77 -36.72 1.93
N LEU A 208 27.70 -37.22 0.69
CA LEU A 208 27.28 -36.43 -0.46
C LEU A 208 25.86 -35.87 -0.29
N ARG A 209 24.92 -36.67 0.24
CA ARG A 209 23.55 -36.23 0.52
C ARG A 209 23.54 -35.09 1.54
N ASN A 210 24.24 -35.24 2.66
CA ASN A 210 24.35 -34.21 3.69
C ASN A 210 24.98 -32.92 3.14
N THR A 211 26.05 -33.03 2.33
CA THR A 211 26.68 -31.87 1.70
C THR A 211 25.72 -31.13 0.77
N ILE A 212 24.93 -31.85 -0.05
CA ILE A 212 23.91 -31.26 -0.92
C ILE A 212 22.83 -30.54 -0.11
N GLU A 213 22.37 -31.14 0.99
CA GLU A 213 21.35 -30.52 1.86
C GLU A 213 21.86 -29.21 2.47
N GLN A 214 23.12 -29.17 2.93
CA GLN A 214 23.71 -27.94 3.45
C GLN A 214 23.87 -26.86 2.38
N PHE A 215 24.28 -27.22 1.16
CA PHE A 215 24.32 -26.26 0.04
C PHE A 215 22.93 -25.69 -0.27
N LYS A 216 21.89 -26.53 -0.32
CA LYS A 216 20.50 -26.09 -0.55
C LYS A 216 19.99 -25.15 0.54
N MET A 217 20.31 -25.42 1.80
CA MET A 217 19.96 -24.53 2.91
C MET A 217 20.64 -23.16 2.74
N SER A 218 21.94 -23.17 2.42
CA SER A 218 22.74 -21.96 2.21
C SER A 218 22.23 -21.13 1.02
N GLU A 219 21.89 -21.80 -0.08
CA GLU A 219 21.29 -21.19 -1.27
C GLU A 219 19.95 -20.52 -0.94
N SER A 220 19.06 -21.21 -0.23
CA SER A 220 17.74 -20.69 0.16
C SER A 220 17.84 -19.44 1.06
N LEU A 221 18.75 -19.46 2.04
CA LEU A 221 19.01 -18.30 2.91
C LEU A 221 19.51 -17.10 2.10
N ARG A 222 20.45 -17.32 1.18
CA ARG A 222 20.97 -16.24 0.32
C ARG A 222 19.94 -15.73 -0.68
N ALA A 223 19.15 -16.61 -1.28
CA ALA A 223 18.07 -16.21 -2.19
C ALA A 223 17.05 -15.31 -1.48
N THR A 224 16.70 -15.63 -0.24
CA THR A 224 15.82 -14.82 0.61
C THR A 224 16.43 -13.44 0.87
N LEU A 225 17.69 -13.39 1.32
CA LEU A 225 18.41 -12.14 1.56
C LEU A 225 18.51 -11.27 0.29
N VAL A 226 18.81 -11.87 -0.85
CA VAL A 226 18.89 -11.17 -2.14
C VAL A 226 17.53 -10.59 -2.53
N SER A 227 16.44 -11.33 -2.30
CA SER A 227 15.09 -10.85 -2.53
C SER A 227 14.78 -9.61 -1.68
N ASP A 228 15.07 -9.67 -0.39
CA ASP A 228 14.81 -8.56 0.54
C ASP A 228 15.67 -7.33 0.22
N LEU A 229 16.93 -7.52 -0.17
CA LEU A 229 17.82 -6.44 -0.60
C LEU A 229 17.33 -5.77 -1.88
N LYS A 230 16.83 -6.55 -2.86
CA LYS A 230 16.27 -5.99 -4.11
C LYS A 230 15.02 -5.18 -3.85
N GLU A 231 14.15 -5.67 -2.96
CA GLU A 231 12.93 -4.96 -2.56
C GLU A 231 13.26 -3.63 -1.89
N ALA A 232 14.19 -3.64 -0.92
CA ALA A 232 14.67 -2.44 -0.25
C ALA A 232 15.34 -1.46 -1.24
N LEU A 233 16.16 -1.95 -2.18
CA LEU A 233 16.82 -1.12 -3.18
C LEU A 233 15.81 -0.40 -4.07
N HIS A 234 14.85 -1.14 -4.64
CA HIS A 234 13.83 -0.57 -5.52
C HIS A 234 13.01 0.52 -4.82
N GLU A 235 12.69 0.32 -3.54
CA GLU A 235 12.00 1.33 -2.73
C GLU A 235 12.83 2.62 -2.57
N GLN A 236 14.13 2.50 -2.27
CA GLN A 236 15.02 3.66 -2.13
C GLN A 236 15.25 4.38 -3.46
N GLU A 237 15.35 3.65 -4.57
CA GLU A 237 15.45 4.21 -5.91
C GLU A 237 14.19 5.01 -6.27
N PHE A 238 13.01 4.45 -6.02
CA PHE A 238 11.73 5.12 -6.25
C PHE A 238 11.61 6.42 -5.43
N LYS A 239 11.90 6.36 -4.12
CA LYS A 239 11.88 7.56 -3.25
C LYS A 239 12.87 8.63 -3.70
N THR A 240 14.06 8.21 -4.13
CA THR A 240 15.07 9.13 -4.66
C THR A 240 14.57 9.83 -5.91
N GLU A 241 13.94 9.11 -6.83
CA GLU A 241 13.40 9.71 -8.06
C GLU A 241 12.22 10.65 -7.78
N LEU A 242 11.37 10.32 -6.80
CA LEU A 242 10.31 11.21 -6.33
C LEU A 242 10.88 12.53 -5.80
N VAL A 243 11.91 12.47 -4.94
CA VAL A 243 12.58 13.67 -4.42
C VAL A 243 13.23 14.48 -5.55
N ARG A 244 13.86 13.82 -6.53
CA ARG A 244 14.42 14.50 -7.72
C ARG A 244 13.33 15.22 -8.52
N HIS A 245 12.17 14.59 -8.71
CA HIS A 245 11.04 15.20 -9.40
C HIS A 245 10.54 16.45 -8.66
N GLN A 246 10.32 16.35 -7.35
CA GLN A 246 9.90 17.48 -6.51
C GLN A 246 10.92 18.63 -6.54
N LEU A 247 12.21 18.32 -6.48
CA LEU A 247 13.28 19.33 -6.59
C LEU A 247 13.29 20.02 -7.96
N ARG A 248 13.05 19.29 -9.06
CA ARG A 248 12.93 19.88 -10.41
C ARG A 248 11.75 20.84 -10.49
N GLN A 249 10.60 20.45 -9.94
CA GLN A 249 9.40 21.28 -9.92
C GLN A 249 9.61 22.55 -9.10
N LEU A 250 10.12 22.42 -7.86
CA LEU A 250 10.41 23.55 -6.98
C LEU A 250 11.40 24.53 -7.61
N ARG A 251 12.44 24.03 -8.29
CA ARG A 251 13.39 24.88 -9.03
C ARG A 251 12.72 25.63 -10.18
N SER A 252 11.82 24.98 -10.93
CA SER A 252 11.07 25.64 -11.99
C SER A 252 10.17 26.75 -11.45
N ASP A 253 9.51 26.52 -10.32
CA ASP A 253 8.59 27.48 -9.73
C ASP A 253 9.33 28.70 -9.19
N ILE A 254 10.48 28.48 -8.53
CA ILE A 254 11.39 29.58 -8.12
C ILE A 254 11.86 30.37 -9.35
N GLY A 255 12.22 29.71 -10.45
CA GLY A 255 12.63 30.39 -11.68
C GLY A 255 11.54 31.29 -12.28
N LYS A 256 10.28 30.82 -12.26
CA LYS A 256 9.11 31.61 -12.72
C LYS A 256 8.86 32.83 -11.81
N LEU A 257 8.98 32.66 -10.50
CA LEU A 257 8.85 33.77 -9.55
C LEU A 257 9.92 34.84 -9.76
N MET A 258 11.18 34.42 -9.95
CA MET A 258 12.30 35.34 -10.17
C MET A 258 12.20 36.11 -11.50
N THR A 259 11.68 35.48 -12.55
CA THR A 259 11.46 36.14 -13.84
C THR A 259 10.29 37.12 -13.79
N SER A 260 9.20 36.77 -13.11
CA SER A 260 8.07 37.69 -12.87
C SER A 260 8.45 38.91 -12.03
N ALA A 261 9.35 38.75 -11.05
CA ALA A 261 9.85 39.87 -10.25
C ALA A 261 10.67 40.85 -11.10
N ARG A 262 11.55 40.36 -11.98
CA ARG A 262 12.38 41.20 -12.85
C ARG A 262 11.61 41.94 -13.96
N SER A 263 10.47 41.43 -14.38
CA SER A 263 9.61 42.11 -15.36
C SER A 263 8.71 43.18 -14.74
N SER A 264 8.73 43.32 -13.41
CA SER A 264 7.92 44.28 -12.64
C SER A 264 8.73 45.49 -12.15
N GLU A 265 10.03 45.50 -12.41
CA GLU A 265 10.96 46.65 -12.24
C GLU A 265 11.19 47.31 -13.60
#